data_AF-A0A7K3MG41-F1
#
_entry.id   AF-A0A7K3MG41-F1
#
_cell.length_a   1.000
_cell.length_b   1.000
_cell.length_c   1.000
_cell.angle_alpha   90.00
_cell.angle_beta   90.00
_cell.angle_gamma   90.00
#
_symmetry.space_group_name_H-M   'P 1'
#
loop_
_entity.id
_entity.type
_entity.pdbx_description
1 polymer ?
#
loop_
_entity_poly.entity_id
_entity_poly.type
_entity_poly.pdbx_seq_one_letter_code
_entity_poly.pdbx_strand_id
1 'polypeptide(L)'
;MKKLLLSFLLLPGLLLSGCSSSNNEPEEEPNYLSTTVRASAFFSEVGSIEQLNSVYVGRTYSVNFAPFCLSDTELMKIINGSVEKVTYYLNTPNVGNEVIGVSTTQPFTISYSPKKSGQCTLSVSFDLSSKDHNKWVEVESIVEVIGAE
;
A
#
# COMPACT_ATOMS: atom_id res chain seq x y z
N MET A 1 82.43 -3.84 46.06
CA MET A 1 82.97 -4.99 45.30
C MET A 1 82.05 -5.29 44.13
N LYS A 2 82.58 -5.40 42.90
CA LYS A 2 82.13 -6.15 41.67
C LYS A 2 80.61 -6.16 41.34
N LYS A 3 80.10 -5.93 40.13
CA LYS A 3 80.64 -5.94 38.75
C LYS A 3 79.58 -5.32 37.80
N LEU A 4 80.09 -4.81 36.68
CA LEU A 4 79.40 -4.39 35.45
C LEU A 4 78.73 -5.56 34.69
N LEU A 5 77.68 -5.28 33.90
CA LEU A 5 77.37 -5.76 32.51
C LEU A 5 75.90 -5.37 32.18
N LEU A 6 75.62 -4.28 31.45
CA LEU A 6 75.59 -4.07 29.99
C LEU A 6 74.56 -4.91 29.18
N SER A 7 73.65 -4.17 28.54
CA SER A 7 73.13 -4.26 27.15
C SER A 7 71.85 -5.06 26.77
N PHE A 8 70.90 -4.26 26.25
CA PHE A 8 70.00 -4.39 25.09
C PHE A 8 68.98 -5.54 24.98
N LEU A 9 67.69 -5.16 24.89
CA LEU A 9 66.85 -5.37 23.69
C LEU A 9 65.53 -4.58 23.80
N LEU A 10 65.26 -3.78 22.76
CA LEU A 10 64.02 -3.04 22.49
C LEU A 10 62.90 -3.99 22.02
N LEU A 11 61.65 -3.74 22.43
CA LEU A 11 60.46 -3.42 21.59
C LEU A 11 59.13 -3.76 22.33
N PRO A 12 58.02 -3.05 22.03
CA PRO A 12 56.80 -3.03 22.82
C PRO A 12 55.81 -4.11 22.37
N GLY A 13 55.36 -4.94 23.32
CA GLY A 13 54.31 -5.94 23.11
C GLY A 13 52.93 -5.39 23.44
N LEU A 14 52.07 -5.37 22.41
CA LEU A 14 50.67 -4.95 22.38
C LEU A 14 49.82 -5.38 23.59
N LEU A 15 49.04 -4.43 24.11
CA LEU A 15 47.89 -4.67 24.98
C LEU A 15 46.75 -5.29 24.14
N LEU A 16 46.40 -6.55 24.41
CA LEU A 16 45.13 -7.13 23.97
C LEU A 16 44.15 -7.04 25.15
N SER A 17 43.43 -5.93 25.23
CA SER A 17 42.22 -5.79 26.05
C SER A 17 41.09 -6.56 25.39
N GLY A 18 40.51 -7.51 26.13
CA GLY A 18 39.36 -8.28 25.70
C GLY A 18 38.12 -7.40 25.51
N CYS A 19 37.46 -7.57 24.37
CA CYS A 19 36.06 -7.21 24.18
C CYS A 19 35.29 -8.52 23.99
N SER A 20 34.51 -8.90 25.00
CA SER A 20 33.42 -9.86 24.86
C SER A 20 32.37 -9.22 23.96
N SER A 21 32.44 -9.48 22.66
CA SER A 21 31.34 -9.17 21.75
C SER A 21 30.21 -10.13 22.07
N SER A 22 29.11 -9.62 22.63
CA SER A 22 27.85 -10.35 22.58
C SER A 22 27.53 -10.57 21.10
N ASN A 23 27.38 -11.83 20.69
CA ASN A 23 26.78 -12.15 19.41
C ASN A 23 25.32 -11.71 19.47
N ASN A 24 25.06 -10.46 19.10
CA ASN A 24 23.76 -10.11 18.55
C ASN A 24 23.79 -10.72 17.15
N GLU A 25 23.34 -11.97 17.03
CA GLU A 25 22.86 -12.45 15.73
C GLU A 25 21.87 -11.39 15.24
N PRO A 26 22.02 -10.86 14.01
CA PRO A 26 20.97 -10.03 13.46
C PRO A 26 19.71 -10.88 13.46
N GLU A 27 18.69 -10.46 14.21
CA GLU A 27 17.35 -11.01 14.10
C GLU A 27 17.05 -11.07 12.60
N GLU A 28 16.80 -12.27 12.06
CA GLU A 28 16.42 -12.42 10.66
C GLU A 28 15.26 -11.46 10.42
N GLU A 29 15.49 -10.41 9.62
CA GLU A 29 14.38 -9.56 9.21
C GLU A 29 13.32 -10.49 8.61
N PRO A 30 12.06 -10.43 9.08
CA PRO A 30 11.03 -11.29 8.54
C PRO A 30 11.06 -11.17 7.03
N ASN A 31 11.01 -12.30 6.33
CA ASN A 31 10.96 -12.35 4.88
C ASN A 31 9.62 -11.72 4.43
N TYR A 32 9.54 -10.40 4.44
CA TYR A 32 8.34 -9.68 4.07
C TYR A 32 8.15 -9.88 2.57
N LEU A 33 7.04 -10.51 2.21
CA LEU A 33 6.57 -10.61 0.83
C LEU A 33 6.30 -9.19 0.32
N SER A 34 7.31 -8.54 -0.25
CA SER A 34 7.16 -7.25 -0.92
C SER A 34 6.66 -7.51 -2.35
N THR A 35 5.35 -7.44 -2.56
CA THR A 35 4.77 -7.41 -3.91
C THR A 35 4.43 -5.98 -4.32
N THR A 36 4.18 -5.78 -5.62
CA THR A 36 3.54 -4.55 -6.10
C THR A 36 2.04 -4.79 -6.23
N VAL A 37 1.26 -4.05 -5.47
CA VAL A 37 -0.20 -4.04 -5.54
C VAL A 37 -0.64 -2.82 -6.35
N ARG A 38 -1.42 -3.06 -7.39
CA ARG A 38 -2.11 -2.01 -8.13
C ARG A 38 -3.52 -1.94 -7.60
N ALA A 39 -4.02 -0.75 -7.30
CA ALA A 39 -5.34 -0.60 -6.73
C ALA A 39 -6.14 0.45 -7.50
N SER A 40 -7.36 0.09 -7.85
CA SER A 40 -8.32 1.00 -8.50
C SER A 40 -9.67 0.94 -7.79
N ALA A 41 -10.67 1.57 -8.40
CA ALA A 41 -12.06 1.35 -8.07
C ALA A 41 -12.91 1.18 -9.32
N PHE A 42 -14.08 0.58 -9.13
CA PHE A 42 -15.05 0.40 -10.19
C PHE A 42 -16.48 0.55 -9.68
N PHE A 43 -17.39 0.91 -10.59
CA PHE A 43 -18.82 0.92 -10.33
C PHE A 43 -19.43 -0.47 -10.51
N SER A 44 -20.42 -0.82 -9.69
CA SER A 44 -21.27 -1.99 -9.88
C SER A 44 -22.72 -1.68 -9.49
N GLU A 45 -23.64 -2.54 -9.90
CA GLU A 45 -24.99 -2.54 -9.32
C GLU A 45 -24.92 -2.74 -7.79
N VAL A 46 -25.89 -2.17 -7.07
CA VAL A 46 -25.92 -2.27 -5.61
C VAL A 46 -25.96 -3.75 -5.19
N GLY A 47 -24.96 -4.18 -4.42
CA GLY A 47 -24.82 -5.56 -3.97
C GLY A 47 -24.14 -6.51 -4.97
N SER A 48 -23.71 -6.02 -6.13
CA SER A 48 -22.91 -6.78 -7.11
C SER A 48 -21.42 -6.43 -7.02
N ILE A 49 -20.58 -7.32 -7.53
CA ILE A 49 -19.15 -7.09 -7.77
C ILE A 49 -18.80 -7.07 -9.26
N GLU A 50 -19.80 -7.13 -10.14
CA GLU A 50 -19.60 -7.04 -11.58
C GLU A 50 -19.34 -5.58 -11.98
N GLN A 51 -18.20 -5.35 -12.63
CA GLN A 51 -17.79 -4.03 -13.06
C GLN A 51 -18.70 -3.50 -14.18
N LEU A 52 -19.16 -2.27 -13.99
CA LEU A 52 -19.83 -1.45 -14.98
C LEU A 52 -18.85 -0.46 -15.60
N ASN A 53 -18.86 -0.36 -16.93
CA ASN A 53 -18.11 0.65 -17.67
C ASN A 53 -18.95 1.90 -17.96
N SER A 54 -20.27 1.81 -17.79
CA SER A 54 -21.20 2.92 -17.96
C SER A 54 -22.23 2.93 -16.84
N VAL A 55 -22.57 4.11 -16.34
CA VAL A 55 -23.56 4.35 -15.27
C VAL A 55 -24.41 5.58 -15.60
N TYR A 56 -25.56 5.73 -14.97
CA TYR A 56 -26.49 6.83 -15.23
C TYR A 56 -26.51 7.88 -14.11
N VAL A 57 -26.63 9.16 -14.48
CA VAL A 57 -26.88 10.25 -13.53
C VAL A 57 -28.12 9.95 -12.69
N GLY A 58 -28.01 10.18 -11.38
CA GLY A 58 -29.12 10.06 -10.43
C GLY A 58 -29.46 8.63 -9.97
N ARG A 59 -28.91 7.59 -10.62
CA ARG A 59 -29.02 6.21 -10.12
C ARG A 59 -27.93 5.94 -9.09
N THR A 60 -28.26 5.16 -8.05
CA THR A 60 -27.32 4.77 -7.01
C THR A 60 -26.63 3.46 -7.36
N TYR A 61 -25.31 3.43 -7.20
CA TYR A 61 -24.45 2.28 -7.47
C TYR A 61 -23.56 1.98 -6.27
N SER A 62 -22.96 0.80 -6.26
CA SER A 62 -21.80 0.50 -5.44
C SER A 62 -20.53 0.99 -6.14
N VAL A 63 -19.61 1.56 -5.36
CA VAL A 63 -18.23 1.84 -5.80
C VAL A 63 -17.31 0.98 -4.96
N ASN A 64 -16.61 0.06 -5.60
CA ASN A 64 -15.82 -0.97 -4.94
C ASN A 64 -14.33 -0.70 -5.09
N PHE A 65 -13.58 -1.00 -4.03
CA PHE A 65 -12.13 -1.05 -4.12
C PHE A 65 -11.67 -2.32 -4.85
N ALA A 66 -10.69 -2.19 -5.74
CA ALA A 66 -10.16 -3.29 -6.53
C ALA A 66 -8.63 -3.34 -6.44
N PRO A 67 -8.07 -4.01 -5.42
CA PRO A 67 -6.66 -4.36 -5.41
C PRO A 67 -6.40 -5.52 -6.38
N PHE A 68 -5.30 -5.43 -7.12
CA PHE A 68 -4.84 -6.45 -8.04
C PHE A 68 -3.31 -6.60 -7.96
N CYS A 69 -2.88 -7.84 -7.89
CA CYS A 69 -1.48 -8.24 -8.05
C CYS A 69 -1.43 -9.61 -8.75
N LEU A 70 -0.28 -9.96 -9.32
CA LEU A 70 -0.11 -11.19 -10.11
C LEU A 70 0.03 -12.46 -9.25
N SER A 71 -0.12 -12.36 -7.93
CA SER A 71 0.10 -13.46 -6.98
C SER A 71 -1.18 -14.22 -6.62
N ASP A 72 -0.99 -15.40 -6.01
CA ASP A 72 -2.06 -16.27 -5.53
C ASP A 72 -3.00 -15.61 -4.49
N THR A 73 -4.20 -16.17 -4.36
CA THR A 73 -5.33 -15.81 -3.52
C THR A 73 -4.98 -15.60 -2.05
N GLU A 74 -4.01 -16.35 -1.50
CA GLU A 74 -3.56 -16.17 -0.11
C GLU A 74 -2.89 -14.80 0.10
N LEU A 75 -2.13 -14.31 -0.89
CA LEU A 75 -1.54 -12.97 -0.79
C LEU A 75 -2.61 -11.87 -0.84
N MET A 76 -3.69 -12.10 -1.61
CA MET A 76 -4.83 -11.16 -1.66
C MET A 76 -5.54 -11.01 -0.31
N LYS A 77 -5.58 -12.07 0.53
CA LYS A 77 -6.13 -11.96 1.89
C LYS A 77 -5.27 -11.04 2.76
N ILE A 78 -3.94 -11.17 2.66
CA ILE A 78 -2.99 -10.32 3.39
C ILE A 78 -3.12 -8.86 2.93
N ILE A 79 -3.14 -8.63 1.63
CA ILE A 79 -3.30 -7.29 1.01
C ILE A 79 -4.61 -6.64 1.45
N ASN A 80 -5.72 -7.37 1.44
CA ASN A 80 -6.97 -6.81 1.91
C ASN A 80 -6.88 -6.45 3.40
N GLY A 81 -6.31 -7.32 4.22
CA GLY A 81 -6.12 -7.10 5.65
C GLY A 81 -5.18 -5.93 6.00
N SER A 82 -4.37 -5.45 5.07
CA SER A 82 -3.44 -4.34 5.31
C SER A 82 -4.01 -2.96 4.99
N VAL A 83 -5.10 -2.87 4.24
CA VAL A 83 -5.80 -1.60 3.98
C VAL A 83 -6.68 -1.26 5.19
N GLU A 84 -6.59 -0.03 5.68
CA GLU A 84 -7.39 0.45 6.83
C GLU A 84 -8.50 1.41 6.39
N LYS A 85 -8.27 2.17 5.31
CA LYS A 85 -9.21 3.14 4.77
C LYS A 85 -9.02 3.28 3.27
N VAL A 86 -10.12 3.44 2.54
CA VAL A 86 -10.14 3.81 1.12
C VAL A 86 -10.94 5.09 0.95
N THR A 87 -10.37 6.09 0.29
CA THR A 87 -11.03 7.31 -0.14
C THR A 87 -11.23 7.27 -1.65
N TYR A 88 -12.44 7.51 -2.11
CA TYR A 88 -12.81 7.42 -3.52
C TYR A 88 -12.95 8.80 -4.12
N TYR A 89 -12.46 8.96 -5.34
CA TYR A 89 -12.51 10.21 -6.08
C TYR A 89 -13.11 9.99 -7.47
N LEU A 90 -13.95 10.92 -7.90
CA LEU A 90 -14.47 10.96 -9.26
C LEU A 90 -14.06 12.29 -9.91
N ASN A 91 -13.27 12.21 -10.96
CA ASN A 91 -12.95 13.34 -11.80
C ASN A 91 -13.94 13.41 -12.96
N THR A 92 -14.84 14.38 -12.91
CA THR A 92 -15.85 14.60 -13.95
C THR A 92 -15.45 15.79 -14.83
N PRO A 93 -15.60 15.69 -16.17
CA PRO A 93 -15.29 16.78 -17.08
C PRO A 93 -15.98 18.09 -16.68
N ASN A 94 -15.22 19.19 -16.67
CA ASN A 94 -15.66 20.54 -16.29
C ASN A 94 -16.11 20.72 -14.83
N VAL A 95 -16.04 19.67 -14.00
CA VAL A 95 -16.28 19.74 -12.55
C VAL A 95 -14.95 19.64 -11.81
N GLY A 96 -14.11 18.69 -12.21
CA GLY A 96 -12.85 18.37 -11.55
C GLY A 96 -12.97 17.15 -10.64
N ASN A 97 -11.93 16.94 -9.84
CA ASN A 97 -11.79 15.78 -8.97
C ASN A 97 -12.52 15.98 -7.63
N GLU A 98 -13.58 15.22 -7.39
CA GLU A 98 -14.39 15.29 -6.18
C GLU A 98 -14.19 14.04 -5.31
N VAL A 99 -14.13 14.22 -3.98
CA VAL A 99 -14.23 13.09 -3.05
C VAL A 99 -15.68 12.61 -3.03
N ILE A 100 -15.91 11.36 -3.42
CA ILE A 100 -17.26 10.79 -3.51
C ILE A 100 -17.62 9.92 -2.31
N GLY A 101 -16.64 9.52 -1.50
CA GLY A 101 -16.87 8.82 -0.24
C GLY A 101 -15.61 8.21 0.35
N VAL A 102 -15.76 7.63 1.54
CA VAL A 102 -14.71 6.94 2.29
C VAL A 102 -15.29 5.64 2.84
N SER A 103 -14.50 4.57 2.82
CA SER A 103 -14.81 3.31 3.50
C SER A 103 -13.66 2.87 4.38
N THR A 104 -13.97 2.42 5.60
CA THR A 104 -13.02 1.91 6.61
C THR A 104 -13.32 0.47 7.01
N THR A 105 -14.20 -0.21 6.28
CA THR A 105 -14.65 -1.57 6.63
C THR A 105 -14.69 -2.42 5.39
N GLN A 106 -14.19 -3.65 5.50
CA GLN A 106 -14.24 -4.62 4.41
C GLN A 106 -15.65 -5.22 4.24
N PRO A 107 -16.12 -5.46 3.00
CA PRO A 107 -15.49 -5.05 1.75
C PRO A 107 -15.54 -3.52 1.60
N PHE A 108 -14.41 -2.91 1.21
CA PHE A 108 -14.31 -1.46 1.04
C PHE A 108 -15.18 -1.05 -0.15
N THR A 109 -16.42 -0.66 0.17
CA THR A 109 -17.45 -0.28 -0.78
C THR A 109 -18.21 0.94 -0.23
N ILE A 110 -18.58 1.86 -1.10
CA ILE A 110 -19.49 2.97 -0.80
C ILE A 110 -20.70 2.93 -1.73
N SER A 111 -21.79 3.60 -1.36
CA SER A 111 -22.89 3.90 -2.26
C SER A 111 -22.73 5.31 -2.83
N TYR A 112 -22.85 5.46 -4.15
CA TYR A 112 -22.71 6.76 -4.81
C TYR A 112 -23.72 6.91 -5.96
N SER A 113 -24.21 8.14 -6.15
CA SER A 113 -25.08 8.50 -7.28
C SER A 113 -24.42 9.60 -8.09
N PRO A 114 -23.95 9.33 -9.33
CA PRO A 114 -23.35 10.34 -10.20
C PRO A 114 -24.29 11.51 -10.45
N LYS A 115 -23.75 12.73 -10.43
CA LYS A 115 -24.54 13.97 -10.55
C LYS A 115 -24.42 14.64 -11.92
N LYS A 116 -23.38 14.31 -12.67
CA LYS A 116 -23.02 14.96 -13.94
C LYS A 116 -22.54 13.90 -14.92
N SER A 117 -22.96 14.02 -16.17
CA SER A 117 -22.59 13.10 -17.25
C SER A 117 -21.23 13.44 -17.85
N GLY A 118 -20.59 12.45 -18.45
CA GLY A 118 -19.32 12.58 -19.15
C GLY A 118 -18.44 11.34 -18.96
N GLN A 119 -17.36 11.26 -19.75
CA GLN A 119 -16.30 10.30 -19.50
C GLN A 119 -15.51 10.74 -18.25
N CYS A 120 -15.70 10.01 -17.16
CA CYS A 120 -15.10 10.32 -15.87
C CYS A 120 -13.94 9.39 -15.57
N THR A 121 -13.04 9.85 -14.71
CA THR A 121 -11.98 9.02 -14.15
C THR A 121 -12.26 8.75 -12.69
N LEU A 122 -12.27 7.49 -12.31
CA LEU A 122 -12.43 6.99 -10.95
C LEU A 122 -11.07 6.61 -10.40
N SER A 123 -10.73 7.11 -9.23
CA SER A 123 -9.47 6.81 -8.54
C SER A 123 -9.68 6.64 -7.04
N VAL A 124 -8.65 6.12 -6.38
CA VAL A 124 -8.65 5.86 -4.95
C VAL A 124 -7.35 6.32 -4.34
N SER A 125 -7.42 6.76 -3.08
CA SER A 125 -6.29 6.77 -2.17
C SER A 125 -6.59 5.87 -0.98
N PHE A 126 -5.57 5.35 -0.32
CA PHE A 126 -5.76 4.41 0.78
C PHE A 126 -4.73 4.62 1.88
N ASP A 127 -5.19 4.39 3.11
CA ASP A 127 -4.33 4.30 4.27
C ASP A 127 -4.00 2.83 4.51
N LEU A 128 -2.73 2.55 4.71
CA LEU A 128 -2.22 1.21 4.93
C LEU A 128 -1.83 1.05 6.40
N SER A 129 -1.99 -0.17 6.90
CA SER A 129 -1.46 -0.57 8.18
C SER A 129 0.04 -0.35 8.24
N SER A 130 0.56 0.03 9.41
CA SER A 130 2.00 0.21 9.62
C SER A 130 2.82 -1.07 9.41
N LYS A 131 2.16 -2.22 9.28
CA LYS A 131 2.75 -3.53 9.00
C LYS A 131 2.66 -3.93 7.52
N ASP A 132 2.12 -3.05 6.66
CA ASP A 132 2.16 -3.29 5.22
C ASP A 132 3.57 -3.01 4.68
N HIS A 133 4.10 -3.98 3.95
CA HIS A 133 5.41 -3.89 3.32
C HIS A 133 5.30 -3.97 1.78
N ASN A 134 4.09 -3.81 1.25
CA ASN A 134 3.85 -3.85 -0.18
C ASN A 134 4.10 -2.49 -0.80
N LYS A 135 4.48 -2.51 -2.08
CA LYS A 135 4.47 -1.30 -2.89
C LYS A 135 3.10 -1.12 -3.50
N TRP A 136 2.38 -0.10 -3.06
CA TRP A 136 1.08 0.24 -3.62
C TRP A 136 1.18 1.27 -4.74
N VAL A 137 0.36 1.08 -5.77
CA VAL A 137 0.25 1.98 -6.93
C VAL A 137 -1.22 2.25 -7.17
N GLU A 138 -1.62 3.51 -7.04
CA GLU A 138 -2.96 3.97 -7.40
C GLU A 138 -3.13 3.92 -8.92
N VAL A 139 -4.23 3.32 -9.38
CA VAL A 139 -4.56 3.16 -10.79
C VAL A 139 -5.94 3.74 -11.04
N GLU A 140 -6.01 4.60 -12.05
CA GLU A 140 -7.24 5.21 -12.51
C GLU A 140 -8.08 4.24 -13.37
N SER A 141 -9.40 4.32 -13.25
CA SER A 141 -10.36 3.60 -14.08
C SER A 141 -11.28 4.57 -14.80
N ILE A 142 -11.63 4.27 -16.04
CA ILE A 142 -12.52 5.12 -16.85
C ILE A 142 -13.94 4.59 -16.72
N VAL A 143 -14.89 5.49 -16.49
CA VAL A 143 -16.33 5.18 -16.48
C VAL A 143 -17.09 6.24 -17.28
N GLU A 144 -18.01 5.80 -18.13
CA GLU A 144 -18.93 6.70 -18.82
C GLU A 144 -20.15 6.97 -17.95
N VAL A 145 -20.33 8.22 -17.51
CA VAL A 145 -21.57 8.64 -16.85
C VAL A 145 -22.52 9.18 -17.91
N ILE A 146 -23.60 8.47 -18.16
CA ILE A 146 -24.65 8.79 -19.12
C ILE A 146 -25.67 9.72 -18.46
N GLY A 147 -26.19 10.70 -19.21
CA GLY A 147 -27.27 11.58 -18.74
C GLY A 147 -28.51 10.79 -18.33
N ALA A 148 -29.36 11.41 -17.51
CA ALA A 148 -30.67 10.83 -17.21
C ALA A 148 -31.50 10.73 -18.50
N GLU A 149 -32.16 9.60 -18.70
CA GLU A 149 -33.27 9.48 -19.67
C GLU A 149 -34.44 10.39 -19.27
#